data_AF-A0A4R7C155-F1
#
_entry.id   AF-A0A4R7C155-F1
#
_cell.length_a   1.000
_cell.length_b   1.000
_cell.length_c   1.000
_cell.angle_alpha   90.00
_cell.angle_beta   90.00
_cell.angle_gamma   90.00
#
_symmetry.space_group_name_H-M   'P 1'
#
loop_
_entity.id
_entity.type
_entity.pdbx_description
1 polymer ?
#
loop_
_entity_poly.entity_id
_entity_poly.type
_entity_poly.pdbx_seq_one_letter_code
_entity_poly.pdbx_strand_id
1 'polypeptide(L)'
;MSRVASPPVPTAVPAVTEEDVDAVLAEFGGDARAAVRGLLNDLDTLARDHAASVSHGFVRGDLPRLLLPSRRAQIAEAGGTGSGR
;
A
#
# COMPACT_ATOMS: atom_id res chain seq x y z
N MET A 1 -3.57 -4.23 -32.75
CA MET A 1 -3.01 -4.23 -31.38
C MET A 1 -3.81 -5.21 -30.54
N SER A 2 -3.30 -6.43 -30.31
CA SER A 2 -4.00 -7.44 -29.51
C SER A 2 -4.01 -7.03 -28.04
N ARG A 3 -5.21 -6.87 -27.47
CA ARG A 3 -5.38 -6.79 -26.01
C ARG A 3 -4.97 -8.14 -25.44
N VAL A 4 -3.92 -8.17 -24.63
CA VAL A 4 -3.66 -9.29 -23.73
C VAL A 4 -4.88 -9.39 -22.82
N ALA A 5 -5.64 -10.48 -22.97
CA ALA A 5 -6.73 -10.79 -22.06
C ALA A 5 -6.13 -10.93 -20.66
N SER A 6 -6.64 -10.15 -19.71
CA SER A 6 -6.29 -10.29 -18.30
C SER A 6 -6.55 -11.73 -17.88
N PRO A 7 -5.64 -12.39 -17.13
CA PRO A 7 -5.90 -13.74 -16.64
C PRO A 7 -7.17 -13.74 -15.78
N PRO A 8 -7.99 -14.81 -15.83
CA PRO A 8 -9.18 -14.90 -15.00
C PRO A 8 -8.76 -14.85 -13.53
N VAL A 9 -9.27 -13.86 -12.80
CA VAL A 9 -9.15 -13.84 -11.34
C VAL A 9 -9.94 -15.03 -10.82
N PRO A 10 -9.34 -15.98 -10.08
CA PRO A 10 -10.10 -17.07 -9.48
C PRO A 10 -11.11 -16.47 -8.50
N THR A 11 -12.38 -16.45 -8.88
CA THR A 11 -13.49 -15.80 -8.16
C THR A 11 -14.05 -16.64 -7.01
N ALA A 12 -13.56 -17.85 -6.81
CA ALA A 12 -14.03 -18.74 -5.76
C ALA A 12 -13.09 -18.67 -4.55
N VAL A 13 -13.40 -17.80 -3.60
CA VAL A 13 -12.94 -18.00 -2.23
C VAL A 13 -13.66 -19.26 -1.73
N PRO A 14 -12.97 -20.32 -1.31
CA PRO A 14 -13.63 -21.51 -0.80
C PRO A 14 -14.51 -21.12 0.40
N ALA A 15 -15.74 -21.61 0.42
CA ALA A 15 -16.63 -21.39 1.55
C ALA A 15 -16.06 -22.07 2.79
N VAL A 16 -16.13 -21.39 3.94
CA VAL A 16 -15.74 -21.95 5.24
C VAL A 16 -16.70 -23.10 5.56
N THR A 17 -16.14 -24.26 5.92
CA THR A 17 -16.89 -25.46 6.30
C THR A 17 -17.02 -25.56 7.83
N GLU A 18 -17.96 -26.40 8.31
CA GLU A 18 -18.06 -26.68 9.75
C GLU A 18 -16.80 -27.37 10.29
N GLU A 19 -16.11 -28.16 9.46
CA GLU A 19 -14.84 -28.81 9.80
C GLU A 19 -13.73 -27.77 10.06
N ASP A 20 -13.72 -26.67 9.30
CA ASP A 20 -12.80 -25.55 9.53
C ASP A 20 -13.13 -24.83 10.85
N VAL A 21 -14.43 -24.65 11.16
CA VAL A 21 -14.89 -24.03 12.41
C VAL A 21 -14.49 -24.89 13.61
N ASP A 22 -14.70 -26.20 13.54
CA ASP A 22 -14.34 -27.14 14.60
C ASP A 22 -12.82 -27.19 14.82
N ALA A 23 -12.03 -27.13 13.74
CA ALA A 23 -10.58 -27.07 13.82
C ALA A 23 -10.11 -25.82 14.57
N VAL A 24 -10.69 -24.66 14.24
CA VAL A 24 -10.37 -23.40 14.94
C VAL A 24 -10.82 -23.45 16.39
N LEU A 25 -12.03 -23.94 16.69
CA LEU A 25 -12.49 -24.05 18.07
C LEU A 25 -11.59 -24.99 18.89
N ALA A 26 -11.12 -26.09 18.31
CA ALA A 26 -10.21 -27.03 18.96
C ALA A 26 -8.85 -26.40 19.30
N GLU A 27 -8.31 -25.53 18.43
CA GLU A 27 -7.06 -24.80 18.68
C GLU A 27 -7.12 -23.94 19.94
N PHE A 28 -8.28 -23.34 20.21
CA PHE A 28 -8.51 -22.50 21.39
C PHE A 28 -9.15 -23.26 22.57
N GLY A 29 -9.09 -24.59 22.57
CA GLY A 29 -9.62 -25.43 23.65
C GLY A 29 -11.14 -25.33 23.83
N GLY A 30 -11.87 -25.00 22.77
CA GLY A 30 -13.32 -24.83 22.76
C GLY A 30 -13.81 -23.45 23.24
N ASP A 31 -12.92 -22.52 23.60
CA ASP A 31 -13.32 -21.15 23.92
C ASP A 31 -13.63 -20.36 22.64
N ALA A 32 -14.91 -20.32 22.27
CA ALA A 32 -15.41 -19.58 21.11
C ALA A 32 -15.05 -18.09 21.14
N ARG A 33 -14.98 -17.45 22.32
CA ARG A 33 -14.61 -16.02 22.40
C ARG A 33 -13.13 -15.82 22.13
N ALA A 34 -12.28 -16.74 22.60
CA ALA A 34 -10.85 -16.71 22.31
C ALA A 34 -10.59 -16.96 20.82
N ALA A 35 -11.26 -17.96 20.23
CA ALA A 35 -11.18 -18.28 18.81
C ALA A 35 -11.56 -17.09 17.91
N VAL A 36 -12.70 -16.45 18.17
CA VAL A 36 -13.14 -15.28 17.41
C VAL A 36 -12.16 -14.11 17.57
N ARG A 37 -11.60 -13.89 18.77
CA ARG A 37 -10.57 -12.85 18.96
C ARG A 37 -9.30 -13.15 18.16
N GLY A 38 -8.85 -14.40 18.13
CA GLY A 38 -7.71 -14.84 17.32
C GLY A 38 -7.94 -14.52 15.85
N LEU A 39 -9.07 -14.99 15.31
CA LEU A 39 -9.44 -14.76 13.91
C LEU A 39 -9.50 -13.27 13.54
N LEU A 40 -10.07 -12.43 14.40
CA LEU A 40 -10.13 -10.99 14.15
C LEU A 40 -8.74 -10.33 14.13
N ASN A 41 -7.81 -10.77 14.98
CA ASN A 41 -6.43 -10.30 14.97
C ASN A 41 -5.68 -10.74 13.71
N ASP A 42 -5.91 -11.97 13.25
CA ASP A 42 -5.30 -12.49 12.03
C ASP A 42 -5.80 -11.69 10.82
N LEU A 43 -7.11 -11.49 10.70
CA LEU A 43 -7.70 -10.69 9.62
C LEU A 43 -7.15 -9.26 9.59
N ASP A 44 -6.98 -8.63 10.74
CA ASP A 44 -6.40 -7.30 10.87
C ASP A 44 -4.92 -7.28 10.43
N THR A 45 -4.16 -8.32 10.75
CA THR A 45 -2.78 -8.49 10.27
C THR A 45 -2.74 -8.64 8.75
N LEU A 46 -3.55 -9.53 8.18
CA LEU A 46 -3.63 -9.71 6.72
C LEU A 46 -4.07 -8.42 6.01
N ALA A 47 -5.01 -7.66 6.59
CA ALA A 47 -5.48 -6.40 6.02
C ALA A 47 -4.35 -5.35 5.98
N ARG A 48 -3.54 -5.26 7.04
CA ARG A 48 -2.37 -4.36 7.08
C ARG A 48 -1.31 -4.77 6.07
N ASP A 49 -1.01 -6.06 5.98
CA ASP A 49 -0.02 -6.58 5.03
C ASP A 49 -0.48 -6.36 3.58
N HIS A 50 -1.77 -6.56 3.31
CA HIS A 50 -2.34 -6.24 2.00
C HIS A 50 -2.23 -4.74 1.71
N ALA A 51 -2.57 -3.86 2.65
CA ALA A 51 -2.44 -2.42 2.47
C ALA A 51 -0.98 -1.97 2.22
N ALA A 52 -0.01 -2.62 2.85
CA ALA A 52 1.41 -2.34 2.67
C ALA A 52 1.99 -2.90 1.36
N SER A 53 1.50 -4.05 0.90
CA SER A 53 1.95 -4.71 -0.33
C SER A 53 1.34 -4.10 -1.61
N VAL A 54 0.24 -3.36 -1.49
CA VAL A 54 -0.33 -2.59 -2.59
C VAL A 54 0.33 -1.22 -2.69
N SER A 55 1.32 -1.10 -3.59
CA SER A 55 1.71 0.21 -4.13
C SER A 55 0.53 0.76 -4.92
N HIS A 56 -0.10 1.82 -4.43
CA HIS A 56 -1.23 2.47 -5.11
C HIS A 56 -0.84 3.16 -6.43
N GLY A 57 0.39 2.93 -6.94
CA GLY A 57 0.83 3.26 -8.29
C GLY A 57 0.50 4.70 -8.70
N PHE A 58 1.42 5.63 -8.43
CA PHE A 58 1.42 7.01 -8.96
C PHE A 58 0.02 7.65 -9.00
N VAL A 59 -0.44 8.20 -7.87
CA VAL A 59 -1.56 9.15 -7.90
C VAL A 59 -1.16 10.28 -8.85
N ARG A 60 -1.79 10.31 -10.03
CA ARG A 60 -1.60 11.35 -11.04
C ARG A 60 -2.29 12.63 -10.54
N GLY A 61 -1.67 13.30 -9.58
CA GLY A 61 -2.20 14.49 -8.93
C GLY A 61 -1.34 14.84 -7.73
N ASP A 62 -0.60 15.94 -7.85
CA ASP A 62 0.35 16.48 -6.88
C ASP A 62 1.64 15.68 -6.69
N LEU A 63 2.55 15.87 -7.65
CA LEU A 63 3.97 15.82 -7.30
C LEU A 63 4.15 16.74 -6.08
N PRO A 64 4.66 16.27 -4.92
CA PRO A 64 5.21 17.20 -3.96
C PRO A 64 6.20 18.03 -4.76
N ARG A 65 6.07 19.35 -4.64
CA ARG A 65 6.89 20.37 -5.27
C ARG A 65 8.33 20.15 -4.83
N LEU A 66 8.96 19.10 -5.34
CA LEU A 66 10.38 18.81 -5.28
C LEU A 66 10.97 20.13 -5.70
N LEU A 67 11.62 20.77 -4.72
CA LEU A 67 12.26 22.06 -4.86
C LEU A 67 13.30 21.91 -5.97
N LEU A 68 12.85 22.02 -7.22
CA LEU A 68 13.70 22.34 -8.33
C LEU A 68 14.20 23.75 -7.98
N PRO A 69 15.51 23.93 -7.72
CA PRO A 69 16.04 25.25 -7.45
C PRO A 69 15.62 26.12 -8.62
N SER A 70 14.85 27.17 -8.32
CA SER A 70 14.35 28.08 -9.33
C SER A 70 15.54 28.63 -10.09
N ARG A 71 15.59 28.37 -11.40
CA ARG A 71 16.61 28.87 -12.36
C ARG A 71 16.70 30.41 -12.42
N ARG A 72 15.98 31.13 -11.55
CA ARG A 72 16.10 32.56 -11.32
C ARG A 72 17.27 32.94 -10.40
N ALA A 73 17.81 32.02 -9.60
CA ALA A 73 18.95 32.32 -8.73
C ALA A 73 20.30 32.43 -9.48
N GLN A 74 20.41 31.95 -10.72
CA GLN A 74 21.69 31.92 -11.45
C GLN A 74 21.97 33.16 -12.33
N ILE A 75 21.02 34.10 -12.47
CA ILE A 75 21.22 35.29 -13.33
C ILE A 75 21.65 36.54 -12.53
N ALA A 76 21.67 36.47 -11.20
CA ALA A 76 22.08 37.60 -10.36
C ALA A 76 23.61 37.69 -10.10
N GLU A 77 24.36 36.62 -10.35
CA GLU A 77 25.81 36.54 -10.07
C GLU A 77 26.70 36.92 -11.28
N ALA A 78 26.11 37.41 -12.39
CA ALA A 78 26.86 37.76 -13.60
C ALA A 78 26.84 39.27 -13.94
N GLY A 79 26.50 40.13 -12.97
CA GLY A 79 26.35 41.57 -13.21
C GLY A 79 26.80 42.43 -12.04
N GLY A 80 28.07 42.34 -11.65
CA GLY A 80 28.55 43.10 -10.50
C GLY A 80 30.06 43.19 -10.33
N THR A 81 30.82 43.53 -11.38
CA THR A 81 32.19 44.03 -11.20
C THR A 81 32.20 45.56 -11.25
N GLY A 82 31.83 46.17 -10.12
CA GLY A 82 32.24 47.53 -9.79
C GLY A 82 33.63 47.52 -9.17
N SER A 83 34.62 48.08 -9.87
CA SER A 83 35.93 48.50 -9.36
C SER A 83 36.57 49.30 -10.50
N GLY A 84 36.79 50.62 -10.44
CA GLY A 84 37.41 51.37 -9.37
C GLY A 84 38.69 51.97 -9.94
N ARG A 85 38.59 53.21 -10.47
CA ARG A 85 39.60 54.28 -10.52
C ARG A 85 39.11 55.41 -11.43
#